data_AF-A0A1B8XW34-F1
#
_entry.id   AF-A0A1B8XW34-F1
#
_cell.length_a   1.000
_cell.length_b   1.000
_cell.length_c   1.000
_cell.angle_alpha   90.00
_cell.angle_beta   90.00
_cell.angle_gamma   90.00
#
_symmetry.space_group_name_H-M   'P 1'
#
loop_
_entity.id
_entity.type
_entity.pdbx_description
1 polymer ?
#
loop_
_entity_poly.entity_id
_entity_poly.type
_entity_poly.pdbx_seq_one_letter_code
_entity_poly.pdbx_strand_id
1 'polypeptide(L)'
;MPGGAPHTSNESFPSLSPGGIYRISSWADVVNAHVVPGPGVVQGLREVGGPINRGCLLIAEMSSEGSLATGDYTKAAVQMAEQHRDFVIGFVSGRRVGRDPALVHLTPGVQVQAGGDELGQRYQTPYEVIVNKGSDVIIVGRGILSAANRLEVAEMYRRAGWEAYLSAIANEKLEK
;
A
#
# COMPACT_ATOMS: atom_id res chain seq x y z
N MET A 1 -52.52 0.63 8.67
CA MET A 1 -51.19 0.81 9.29
C MET A 1 -50.63 -0.56 9.66
N PRO A 2 -49.68 -1.10 8.90
CA PRO A 2 -48.68 -2.00 9.47
C PRO A 2 -47.30 -1.33 9.40
N GLY A 3 -46.65 -1.24 10.55
CA GLY A 3 -45.34 -0.64 10.71
C GLY A 3 -44.27 -1.47 10.00
N GLY A 4 -43.40 -0.77 9.27
CA GLY A 4 -42.23 -1.35 8.62
C GLY A 4 -41.25 -1.90 9.64
N ALA A 5 -40.76 -3.11 9.38
CA ALA A 5 -39.56 -3.62 10.01
C ALA A 5 -38.38 -2.72 9.63
N PRO A 6 -37.48 -2.37 10.56
CA PRO A 6 -36.30 -1.60 10.22
C PRO A 6 -35.38 -2.47 9.35
N HIS A 7 -35.04 -1.94 8.17
CA HIS A 7 -33.94 -2.42 7.35
C HIS A 7 -32.67 -2.47 8.20
N THR A 8 -32.16 -3.67 8.50
CA THR A 8 -30.82 -3.85 9.05
C THR A 8 -29.82 -3.65 7.91
N SER A 9 -29.33 -2.43 7.77
CA SER A 9 -28.24 -2.07 6.87
C SER A 9 -26.87 -2.46 7.45
N ASN A 10 -25.99 -2.88 6.55
CA ASN A 10 -24.54 -3.09 6.68
C ASN A 10 -24.06 -4.25 7.56
N GLU A 11 -23.81 -5.39 6.91
CA GLU A 11 -22.69 -6.26 7.29
C GLU A 11 -21.39 -5.45 7.11
N SER A 12 -20.93 -4.83 8.20
CA SER A 12 -19.66 -4.13 8.25
C SER A 12 -18.52 -5.14 8.07
N PHE A 13 -17.58 -4.82 7.18
CA PHE A 13 -16.40 -5.64 6.88
C PHE A 13 -15.73 -6.20 8.16
N PRO A 14 -15.61 -7.54 8.32
CA PRO A 14 -15.19 -8.16 9.59
C PRO A 14 -13.75 -7.88 10.03
N SER A 15 -12.89 -7.33 9.17
CA SER A 15 -11.44 -7.34 9.39
C SER A 15 -10.92 -6.21 10.29
N LEU A 16 -11.59 -5.06 10.37
CA LEU A 16 -11.09 -3.88 11.09
C LEU A 16 -11.99 -3.38 12.22
N SER A 17 -13.13 -4.03 12.46
CA SER A 17 -14.01 -3.71 13.58
C SER A 17 -13.23 -3.76 14.91
N PRO A 18 -13.57 -2.91 15.90
CA PRO A 18 -13.10 -3.11 17.28
C PRO A 18 -13.55 -4.46 17.87
N GLY A 19 -14.49 -5.16 17.22
CA GLY A 19 -14.88 -6.53 17.50
C GLY A 19 -13.96 -7.60 16.88
N GLY A 20 -14.27 -8.87 17.15
CA GLY A 20 -13.48 -10.00 16.68
C GLY A 20 -12.22 -10.27 17.52
N ILE A 21 -11.53 -11.38 17.22
CA ILE A 21 -10.37 -11.86 17.99
C ILE A 21 -9.16 -10.95 17.77
N TYR A 22 -8.96 -10.43 16.56
CA TYR A 22 -7.73 -9.72 16.18
C TYR A 22 -7.72 -8.23 16.51
N ARG A 23 -8.90 -7.58 16.62
CA ARG A 23 -9.06 -6.16 16.96
C ARG A 23 -8.04 -5.25 16.27
N ILE A 24 -7.89 -5.36 14.94
CA ILE A 24 -6.75 -4.82 14.19
C ILE A 24 -6.54 -3.31 14.45
N SER A 25 -7.61 -2.55 14.54
CA SER A 25 -7.59 -1.11 14.81
C SER A 25 -6.93 -0.73 16.13
N SER A 26 -6.87 -1.62 17.12
CA SER A 26 -6.25 -1.34 18.42
C SER A 26 -4.73 -1.31 18.38
N TRP A 27 -4.09 -1.93 17.38
CA TRP A 27 -2.62 -2.08 17.35
C TRP A 27 -1.98 -1.73 16.00
N ALA A 28 -2.70 -1.81 14.89
CA ALA A 28 -2.17 -1.45 13.58
C ALA A 28 -2.32 0.05 13.33
N ASP A 29 -1.20 0.76 13.20
CA ASP A 29 -1.21 2.19 12.82
C ASP A 29 -1.72 2.40 11.40
N VAL A 30 -1.40 1.46 10.51
CA VAL A 30 -1.74 1.50 9.08
C VAL A 30 -2.29 0.16 8.63
N VAL A 31 -3.36 0.20 7.84
CA VAL A 31 -3.92 -0.96 7.13
C VAL A 31 -4.02 -0.69 5.63
N ASN A 32 -4.26 -1.71 4.83
CA ASN A 32 -4.51 -1.55 3.40
C ASN A 32 -5.91 -2.02 3.00
N ALA A 33 -6.40 -1.52 1.87
CA ALA A 33 -7.69 -1.90 1.32
C ALA A 33 -7.65 -1.99 -0.22
N HIS A 34 -8.39 -2.95 -0.77
CA HIS A 34 -8.68 -3.00 -2.20
C HIS A 34 -9.80 -2.02 -2.56
N VAL A 35 -9.71 -1.41 -3.73
CA VAL A 35 -10.71 -0.44 -4.20
C VAL A 35 -11.83 -1.06 -5.04
N VAL A 36 -11.76 -2.37 -5.30
CA VAL A 36 -12.81 -3.14 -6.02
C VAL A 36 -14.23 -2.85 -5.49
N PRO A 37 -14.49 -2.77 -4.17
CA PRO A 37 -15.84 -2.55 -3.65
C PRO A 37 -16.34 -1.09 -3.80
N GLY A 38 -15.52 -0.18 -4.32
CA GLY A 38 -15.83 1.25 -4.35
C GLY A 38 -15.57 1.95 -3.00
N PRO A 39 -15.90 3.25 -2.89
CA PRO A 39 -15.48 4.11 -1.78
C PRO A 39 -16.05 3.73 -0.40
N GLY A 40 -17.12 2.93 -0.36
CA GLY A 40 -17.72 2.46 0.90
C GLY A 40 -16.75 1.69 1.79
N VAL A 41 -15.76 1.00 1.21
CA VAL A 41 -14.70 0.32 1.98
C VAL A 41 -13.88 1.32 2.80
N VAL A 42 -13.50 2.46 2.21
CA VAL A 42 -12.69 3.48 2.88
C VAL A 42 -13.52 4.17 3.96
N GLN A 43 -14.79 4.45 3.67
CA GLN A 43 -15.70 5.08 4.63
C GLN A 43 -15.89 4.23 5.88
N GLY A 44 -16.19 2.93 5.71
CA GLY A 44 -16.34 2.02 6.86
C GLY A 44 -15.06 1.85 7.67
N LEU A 45 -13.90 1.79 7.02
CA LEU A 45 -12.61 1.74 7.71
C LEU A 45 -12.31 3.03 8.47
N ARG A 46 -12.63 4.18 7.87
CA ARG A 46 -12.44 5.51 8.46
C ARG A 46 -13.29 5.72 9.71
N GLU A 47 -14.53 5.24 9.74
CA GLU A 47 -15.39 5.36 10.93
C GLU A 47 -14.76 4.73 12.17
N VAL A 48 -13.99 3.65 11.99
CA VAL A 48 -13.28 2.99 13.09
C VAL A 48 -11.88 3.58 13.30
N GLY A 49 -11.10 3.74 12.23
CA GLY A 49 -9.69 4.12 12.31
C GLY A 49 -9.43 5.61 12.48
N GLY A 50 -10.30 6.47 11.94
CA GLY A 50 -10.16 7.93 12.00
C GLY A 50 -10.12 8.47 13.43
N PRO A 51 -11.09 8.13 14.31
CA PRO A 51 -11.12 8.63 15.69
C PRO A 51 -9.90 8.26 16.54
N ILE A 52 -9.15 7.22 16.15
CA ILE A 52 -7.95 6.74 16.85
C ILE A 52 -6.68 6.95 16.00
N ASN A 53 -6.71 7.89 15.05
CA ASN A 53 -5.58 8.31 14.22
C ASN A 53 -4.87 7.17 13.46
N ARG A 54 -5.65 6.28 12.83
CA ARG A 54 -5.11 5.26 11.91
C ARG A 54 -5.11 5.75 10.47
N GLY A 55 -4.19 5.20 9.68
CA GLY A 55 -4.09 5.46 8.24
C GLY A 55 -4.48 4.25 7.39
N CYS A 56 -4.83 4.51 6.14
CA CYS A 56 -5.10 3.47 5.14
C CYS A 56 -4.27 3.66 3.87
N LEU A 57 -3.77 2.57 3.32
CA LEU A 57 -3.15 2.49 1.99
C LEU A 57 -4.08 1.82 1.00
N LEU A 58 -4.31 2.44 -0.16
CA LEU A 58 -5.11 1.82 -1.21
C LEU A 58 -4.25 0.97 -2.13
N ILE A 59 -4.70 -0.25 -2.42
CA ILE A 59 -4.00 -1.14 -3.35
C ILE A 59 -4.36 -0.71 -4.78
N ALA A 60 -3.46 0.05 -5.40
CA ALA A 60 -3.62 0.67 -6.72
C ALA A 60 -3.01 -0.17 -7.85
N GLU A 61 -1.95 -0.92 -7.55
CA GLU A 61 -1.34 -1.92 -8.44
C GLU A 61 -0.88 -3.12 -7.59
N MET A 62 -0.74 -4.30 -8.22
CA MET A 62 -0.22 -5.51 -7.57
C MET A 62 0.97 -6.06 -8.36
N SER A 63 1.94 -6.65 -7.66
CA SER A 63 3.20 -7.15 -8.25
C SER A 63 3.11 -8.57 -8.81
N SER A 64 1.95 -9.22 -8.72
CA SER A 64 1.69 -10.56 -9.25
C SER A 64 1.43 -10.55 -10.75
N GLU A 65 1.86 -11.62 -11.43
CA GLU A 65 1.51 -11.86 -12.83
C GLU A 65 -0.01 -11.96 -13.04
N GLY A 66 -0.51 -11.39 -14.14
CA GLY A 66 -1.95 -11.40 -14.47
C GLY A 66 -2.82 -10.44 -13.64
N SER A 67 -2.22 -9.51 -12.90
CA SER A 67 -2.95 -8.52 -12.10
C SER A 67 -3.99 -7.74 -12.92
N LEU A 68 -5.24 -7.70 -12.43
CA LEU A 68 -6.32 -6.87 -12.96
C LEU A 68 -6.26 -5.42 -12.46
N ALA A 69 -5.39 -5.13 -11.50
CA ALA A 69 -5.21 -3.80 -10.93
C ALA A 69 -4.36 -2.92 -11.88
N THR A 70 -4.93 -2.59 -13.04
CA THR A 70 -4.28 -1.81 -14.10
C THR A 70 -5.25 -0.77 -14.69
N GLY A 71 -4.71 0.20 -15.42
CA GLY A 71 -5.50 1.16 -16.20
C GLY A 71 -6.52 1.92 -15.33
N ASP A 72 -7.80 1.74 -15.63
CA ASP A 72 -8.89 2.47 -14.96
C ASP A 72 -9.08 2.05 -13.50
N TYR A 73 -8.71 0.82 -13.13
CA TYR A 73 -8.68 0.41 -11.72
C TYR A 73 -7.71 1.30 -10.93
N THR A 74 -6.50 1.50 -11.45
CA THR A 74 -5.46 2.32 -10.80
C THR A 74 -5.90 3.78 -10.72
N LYS A 75 -6.52 4.32 -11.78
CA LYS A 75 -7.08 5.68 -11.76
C LYS A 75 -8.16 5.85 -10.71
N ALA A 76 -9.06 4.87 -10.57
CA ALA A 76 -10.09 4.87 -9.54
C ALA A 76 -9.48 4.84 -8.12
N ALA A 77 -8.40 4.08 -7.92
CA ALA A 77 -7.68 4.07 -6.65
C ALA A 77 -7.09 5.44 -6.31
N VAL A 78 -6.46 6.11 -7.29
CA VAL A 78 -5.89 7.46 -7.11
C VAL A 78 -6.99 8.47 -6.77
N GLN A 79 -8.08 8.49 -7.54
CA GLN A 79 -9.21 9.38 -7.28
C GLN A 79 -9.82 9.14 -5.90
N MET A 80 -9.95 7.89 -5.47
CA MET A 80 -10.48 7.55 -4.16
C MET A 80 -9.58 8.05 -3.02
N ALA A 81 -8.26 7.94 -3.17
CA ALA A 81 -7.31 8.49 -2.19
C ALA A 81 -7.38 10.01 -2.10
N GLU A 82 -7.46 10.70 -3.24
CA GLU A 82 -7.59 12.16 -3.31
C GLU A 82 -8.88 12.67 -2.63
N GLN A 83 -9.95 11.88 -2.66
CA GLN A 83 -11.23 12.22 -2.03
C GLN A 83 -11.27 11.94 -0.53
N HIS A 84 -10.36 11.12 0.02
CA HIS A 84 -10.39 10.65 1.42
C HIS A 84 -9.04 10.89 2.12
N ARG A 85 -8.42 12.05 1.89
CA ARG A 85 -7.07 12.41 2.38
C ARG A 85 -6.94 12.51 3.89
N ASP A 86 -8.05 12.60 4.60
CA ASP A 86 -8.07 12.63 6.06
C ASP A 86 -7.86 11.24 6.69
N PHE A 87 -7.88 10.18 5.87
CA PHE A 87 -7.68 8.80 6.33
C PHE A 87 -6.75 7.99 5.41
N VAL A 88 -6.81 8.22 4.10
CA VAL A 88 -5.94 7.57 3.12
C VAL A 88 -4.61 8.31 3.04
N ILE A 89 -3.53 7.60 3.32
CA ILE A 89 -2.17 8.16 3.40
C ILE A 89 -1.32 7.86 2.17
N GLY A 90 -1.79 6.98 1.28
CA GLY A 90 -1.01 6.57 0.13
C GLY A 90 -1.47 5.28 -0.54
N PHE A 91 -0.54 4.63 -1.22
CA PHE A 91 -0.80 3.50 -2.10
C PHE A 91 0.13 2.32 -1.83
N VAL A 92 -0.40 1.13 -2.07
CA VAL A 92 0.41 -0.03 -2.44
C VAL A 92 0.42 -0.10 -3.97
N SER A 93 1.59 0.08 -4.58
CA SER A 93 1.71 0.12 -6.04
C SER A 93 3.11 -0.30 -6.53
N GLY A 94 3.22 -0.70 -7.79
CA GLY A 94 4.48 -1.10 -8.40
C GLY A 94 5.33 0.09 -8.89
N ARG A 95 4.70 1.25 -9.03
CA ARG A 95 5.30 2.53 -9.43
C ARG A 95 4.52 3.69 -8.82
N ARG A 96 5.01 4.91 -9.02
CA ARG A 96 4.27 6.15 -8.72
C ARG A 96 2.99 6.19 -9.56
N VAL A 97 1.84 6.32 -8.89
CA VAL A 97 0.52 6.36 -9.52
C VAL A 97 -0.16 7.73 -9.38
N GLY A 98 0.25 8.53 -8.40
CA GLY A 98 -0.23 9.90 -8.18
C GLY A 98 0.90 10.93 -8.15
N ARG A 99 0.55 12.21 -8.32
CA ARG A 99 1.50 13.34 -8.26
C ARG A 99 1.48 14.09 -6.93
N ASP A 100 0.49 13.83 -6.08
CA ASP A 100 0.39 14.49 -4.78
C ASP A 100 1.52 14.01 -3.86
N PRO A 101 2.44 14.88 -3.43
CA PRO A 101 3.56 14.49 -2.59
C PRO A 101 3.15 14.08 -1.17
N ALA A 102 1.91 14.35 -0.74
CA ALA A 102 1.40 13.91 0.55
C ALA A 102 0.97 12.44 0.55
N LEU A 103 0.83 11.80 -0.61
CA LEU A 103 0.42 10.40 -0.74
C LEU A 103 1.64 9.52 -1.01
N VAL A 104 1.98 8.69 -0.03
CA VAL A 104 3.18 7.82 -0.11
C VAL A 104 2.92 6.58 -0.96
N HIS A 105 3.96 6.07 -1.62
CA HIS A 105 3.93 4.85 -2.43
C HIS A 105 4.78 3.78 -1.76
N LEU A 106 4.14 2.66 -1.41
CA LEU A 106 4.79 1.48 -0.86
C LEU A 106 4.78 0.38 -1.91
N THR A 107 5.97 -0.12 -2.27
CA THR A 107 6.12 -1.13 -3.33
C THR A 107 6.58 -2.47 -2.77
N PRO A 108 5.72 -3.51 -2.80
CA PRO A 108 6.12 -4.88 -2.51
C PRO A 108 6.78 -5.55 -3.71
N GLY A 109 7.34 -6.73 -3.50
CA GLY A 109 8.02 -7.47 -4.56
C GLY A 109 9.41 -6.93 -4.85
N VAL A 110 10.17 -6.62 -3.80
CA VAL A 110 11.53 -6.08 -3.92
C VAL A 110 12.55 -7.12 -3.45
N GLN A 111 13.61 -7.31 -4.24
CA GLN A 111 14.80 -8.07 -3.87
C GLN A 111 16.07 -7.40 -4.38
N VAL A 112 17.22 -7.67 -3.74
CA VAL A 112 18.52 -7.10 -4.18
C VAL A 112 18.89 -7.55 -5.59
N GLN A 113 18.55 -8.79 -5.96
CA GLN A 113 18.68 -9.28 -7.32
C GLN A 113 17.32 -9.36 -7.98
N ALA A 114 17.23 -8.91 -9.23
CA ALA A 114 16.02 -9.06 -10.03
C ALA A 114 15.77 -10.55 -10.31
N GLY A 115 14.50 -10.97 -10.29
CA GLY A 115 14.12 -12.37 -10.48
C GLY A 115 12.62 -12.57 -10.27
N GLY A 116 12.20 -13.82 -10.11
CA GLY A 116 10.84 -14.18 -9.74
C GLY A 116 10.82 -15.47 -8.94
N ASP A 117 9.68 -15.79 -8.33
CA ASP A 117 9.46 -17.10 -7.70
C ASP A 117 8.51 -17.98 -8.53
N GLU A 118 8.39 -19.25 -8.13
CA GLU A 118 7.50 -20.22 -8.78
C GLU A 118 5.99 -19.92 -8.59
N LEU A 119 5.65 -18.93 -7.75
CA LEU A 119 4.28 -18.55 -7.41
C LEU A 119 3.82 -17.25 -8.10
N GLY A 120 4.57 -16.77 -9.11
CA GLY A 120 4.20 -15.62 -9.93
C GLY A 120 4.55 -14.25 -9.32
N GLN A 121 5.38 -14.21 -8.26
CA GLN A 121 5.92 -12.96 -7.74
C GLN A 121 7.06 -12.48 -8.64
N ARG A 122 6.97 -11.24 -9.11
CA ARG A 122 8.06 -10.57 -9.81
C ARG A 122 8.84 -9.70 -8.83
N TYR A 123 10.16 -9.81 -8.85
CA TYR A 123 11.07 -9.04 -8.00
C TYR A 123 11.80 -7.95 -8.78
N GLN A 124 11.84 -6.77 -8.19
CA GLN A 124 12.57 -5.61 -8.71
C GLN A 124 13.61 -5.15 -7.69
N THR A 125 14.66 -4.49 -8.18
CA THR A 125 15.71 -3.96 -7.31
C THR A 125 15.23 -2.70 -6.58
N PRO A 126 15.78 -2.37 -5.40
CA PRO A 126 15.49 -1.09 -4.73
C PRO A 126 15.72 0.12 -5.64
N TYR A 127 16.80 0.11 -6.43
CA TYR A 127 17.09 1.18 -7.38
C TYR A 127 16.00 1.34 -8.45
N GLU A 128 15.56 0.23 -9.06
CA GLU A 128 14.49 0.25 -10.06
C GLU A 128 13.19 0.83 -9.48
N VAL A 129 12.80 0.40 -8.28
CA VAL A 129 11.55 0.80 -7.65
C VAL A 129 11.56 2.26 -7.20
N ILE A 130 12.67 2.72 -6.61
CA ILE A 130 12.75 4.08 -6.07
C ILE A 130 13.11 5.10 -7.14
N VAL A 131 14.16 4.86 -7.94
CA VAL A 131 14.65 5.84 -8.93
C VAL A 131 13.83 5.81 -10.20
N ASN A 132 13.68 4.64 -10.83
CA ASN A 132 13.06 4.58 -12.16
C ASN A 132 11.53 4.61 -12.11
N LYS A 133 10.95 4.06 -11.02
CA LYS A 133 9.50 4.00 -10.82
C LYS A 133 8.96 5.03 -9.83
N GLY A 134 9.84 5.77 -9.16
CA GLY A 134 9.48 6.89 -8.30
C GLY A 134 8.71 6.50 -7.04
N SER A 135 8.86 5.28 -6.52
CA SER A 135 8.24 4.87 -5.26
C SER A 135 8.96 5.47 -4.05
N ASP A 136 8.32 5.46 -2.88
CA ASP A 136 8.86 6.09 -1.66
C ASP A 136 9.42 5.04 -0.67
N VAL A 137 8.78 3.87 -0.57
CA VAL A 137 9.15 2.83 0.41
C VAL A 137 9.11 1.45 -0.22
N ILE A 138 10.13 0.63 0.06
CA ILE A 138 10.18 -0.78 -0.35
C ILE A 138 9.59 -1.70 0.73
N ILE A 139 8.77 -2.67 0.34
CA ILE A 139 8.27 -3.73 1.23
C ILE A 139 8.98 -5.04 0.87
N VAL A 140 9.80 -5.53 1.79
CA VAL A 140 10.64 -6.71 1.61
C VAL A 140 10.23 -7.81 2.60
N GLY A 141 9.81 -8.96 2.07
CA GLY A 141 9.45 -10.13 2.87
C GLY A 141 10.55 -11.20 2.85
N ARG A 142 10.37 -12.22 2.00
CA ARG A 142 11.28 -13.38 1.87
C ARG A 142 12.75 -13.03 1.66
N GLY A 143 13.02 -11.92 0.95
CA GLY A 143 14.38 -11.42 0.75
C GLY A 143 15.15 -11.18 2.06
N ILE A 144 14.47 -10.85 3.16
CA ILE A 144 15.06 -10.73 4.51
C ILE A 144 14.78 -11.99 5.34
N LEU A 145 13.53 -12.48 5.35
CA LEU A 145 13.10 -13.53 6.28
C LEU A 145 13.77 -14.88 6.04
N SER A 146 14.16 -15.17 4.80
CA SER A 146 14.86 -16.41 4.42
C SER A 146 16.37 -16.34 4.59
N ALA A 147 16.93 -15.18 4.96
CA ALA A 147 18.37 -15.02 5.14
C ALA A 147 18.86 -15.66 6.44
N ALA A 148 20.08 -16.21 6.41
CA ALA A 148 20.76 -16.71 7.60
C ALA A 148 21.02 -15.60 8.63
N ASN A 149 21.47 -14.44 8.16
CA ASN A 149 21.65 -13.23 8.98
C ASN A 149 20.64 -12.15 8.57
N ARG A 150 19.47 -12.16 9.21
CA ARG A 150 18.37 -11.24 8.87
C ARG A 150 18.69 -9.77 9.14
N LEU A 151 19.48 -9.49 10.19
CA LEU A 151 19.87 -8.12 10.55
C LEU A 151 20.76 -7.51 9.47
N GLU A 152 21.79 -8.25 9.04
CA GLU A 152 22.71 -7.81 7.99
C GLU A 152 21.97 -7.60 6.65
N VAL A 153 21.07 -8.51 6.29
CA VAL A 153 20.31 -8.38 5.05
C VAL A 153 19.30 -7.23 5.12
N ALA A 154 18.64 -7.01 6.25
CA ALA A 154 17.78 -5.84 6.44
C ALA A 154 18.57 -4.52 6.31
N GLU A 155 19.78 -4.46 6.88
CA GLU A 155 20.68 -3.31 6.77
C GLU A 155 21.12 -3.07 5.32
N MET A 156 21.37 -4.13 4.55
CA MET A 156 21.64 -4.05 3.11
C MET A 156 20.46 -3.45 2.35
N TYR A 157 19.21 -3.90 2.57
CA TYR A 157 18.03 -3.31 1.93
C TYR A 157 17.82 -1.85 2.34
N ARG A 158 18.04 -1.52 3.62
CA ARG A 158 17.96 -0.15 4.13
C ARG A 158 18.94 0.77 3.40
N ARG A 159 20.21 0.37 3.28
CA ARG A 159 21.24 1.13 2.55
C ARG A 159 20.88 1.29 1.08
N ALA A 160 20.53 0.20 0.39
CA ALA A 160 20.19 0.23 -1.02
C ALA A 160 18.98 1.12 -1.32
N GLY A 161 17.92 1.05 -0.51
CA GLY A 161 16.74 1.90 -0.65
C GLY A 161 17.04 3.38 -0.36
N TRP A 162 17.84 3.66 0.67
CA TRP A 162 18.19 5.03 1.04
C TRP A 162 19.13 5.70 0.03
N GLU A 163 20.14 4.97 -0.46
CA GLU A 163 21.04 5.44 -1.52
C GLU A 163 20.25 5.74 -2.80
N ALA A 164 19.31 4.87 -3.17
CA ALA A 164 18.41 5.09 -4.31
C ALA A 164 17.53 6.34 -4.14
N TYR A 165 16.99 6.59 -2.94
CA TYR A 165 16.23 7.80 -2.63
C TYR A 165 17.08 9.08 -2.79
N LEU A 166 18.30 9.08 -2.27
CA LEU A 166 19.23 10.21 -2.43
C LEU A 166 19.57 10.48 -3.89
N SER A 167 19.77 9.42 -4.69
CA SER A 167 19.96 9.53 -6.14
C SER A 167 18.73 10.12 -6.84
N ALA A 168 17.51 9.69 -6.48
CA ALA A 168 16.28 10.21 -7.05
C ALA A 168 16.15 11.73 -6.82
N ILE A 169 16.41 12.21 -5.60
CA ILE A 169 16.38 13.65 -5.29
C ILE A 169 17.46 14.42 -6.06
N ALA A 170 18.66 13.84 -6.21
CA ALA A 170 19.73 14.48 -6.96
C ALA A 170 19.35 14.65 -8.43
N ASN A 171 18.70 13.66 -9.03
CA ASN A 171 18.22 13.71 -10.41
C ASN A 171 17.12 14.77 -10.60
N GLU A 172 16.14 14.87 -9.68
CA GLU A 172 15.10 15.90 -9.75
C GLU A 172 15.64 17.35 -9.69
N LYS A 173 16.80 17.55 -9.06
CA LYS A 173 17.46 18.86 -9.02
C LYS A 173 18.21 19.21 -10.31
N LEU A 174 18.57 18.21 -11.12
CA LEU A 174 19.26 18.41 -12.40
C LEU A 174 18.29 18.68 -13.55
N GLU A 175 17.02 18.28 -13.41
CA GLU A 175 15.96 18.49 -14.40
C GLU A 175 15.19 19.81 -14.23
N LYS A 176 15.50 20.59 -13.19
CA LYS A 176 14.94 21.93 -12.92
C LYS A 176 15.93 23.03 -13.27
#